data_AF-A0A2E9RTV5-F1
#
_entry.id   AF-A0A2E9RTV5-F1
#
_cell.length_a   1.000
_cell.length_b   1.000
_cell.length_c   1.000
_cell.angle_alpha   90.00
_cell.angle_beta   90.00
_cell.angle_gamma   90.00
#
_symmetry.space_group_name_H-M   'P 1'
#
loop_
_entity.id
_entity.type
_entity.pdbx_description
1 polymer ?
#
loop_
_entity_poly.entity_id
_entity_poly.type
_entity_poly.pdbx_seq_one_letter_code
_entity_poly.pdbx_strand_id
1 'polypeptide(L)'
;MTSVLLASMVGAGEPTWDTSLIDVLPELKGNGHRDYHAITLWRLLTHRAGGEANAENFWVYLEMELKKCRLAILEANLKEPPVRKQGK
;
A
#
# COMPACT_ATOMS: atom_id res chain seq x y z
N MET A 1 1.04 -5.92 15.38
CA MET A 1 2.41 -5.44 15.61
C MET A 1 2.87 -4.44 14.54
N THR A 2 2.60 -4.65 13.25
CA THR A 2 3.02 -3.74 12.15
C THR A 2 2.58 -2.28 12.35
N SER A 3 1.35 -2.03 12.79
CA SER A 3 0.85 -0.68 13.08
C SER A 3 1.61 0.01 14.21
N VAL A 4 2.07 -0.73 15.23
CA VAL A 4 2.85 -0.20 16.35
C VAL A 4 4.25 0.19 15.87
N LEU A 5 4.90 -0.64 15.05
CA LEU A 5 6.19 -0.29 14.46
C LEU A 5 6.11 0.99 13.63
N LEU A 6 5.09 1.10 12.77
CA LEU A 6 4.86 2.30 11.97
C LEU A 6 4.57 3.52 12.85
N ALA A 7 3.80 3.37 13.93
CA ALA A 7 3.58 4.45 14.89
C ALA A 7 4.88 4.90 15.58
N SER A 8 5.77 3.97 15.93
CA SER A 8 7.08 4.31 16.49
C SER A 8 7.96 5.06 15.49
N MET A 9 7.94 4.68 14.20
CA MET A 9 8.65 5.40 13.14
C MET A 9 8.10 6.82 12.95
N VAL A 10 6.77 6.97 12.97
CA VAL A 10 6.12 8.30 12.96
C VAL A 10 6.53 9.13 14.17
N GLY A 11 6.57 8.55 15.36
CA GLY A 11 7.07 9.22 16.56
C GLY A 11 8.55 9.62 16.50
N ALA A 12 9.36 8.90 15.70
CA ALA A 12 10.77 9.21 15.46
C ALA A 12 10.98 10.29 14.39
N GLY A 13 9.93 10.71 13.67
CA GLY A 13 9.92 11.84 12.75
C GLY A 13 9.76 11.49 11.26
N GLU A 14 9.87 10.22 10.87
CA GLU A 14 9.65 9.79 9.48
C GLU A 14 9.27 8.31 9.37
N PRO A 15 8.23 7.93 8.59
CA PRO A 15 7.30 8.79 7.84
C PRO A 15 6.33 9.57 8.76
N THR A 16 5.46 10.40 8.20
CA THR A 16 4.33 11.03 8.92
C THR A 16 3.02 10.31 8.59
N TRP A 17 1.95 10.58 9.33
CA TRP A 17 0.63 10.02 9.02
C TRP A 17 0.09 10.44 7.65
N ASP A 18 0.50 11.62 7.18
CA ASP A 18 0.11 12.21 5.88
C ASP A 18 1.06 11.84 4.74
N THR A 19 2.15 11.11 5.03
CA THR A 19 3.07 10.64 3.99
C THR A 19 2.32 9.76 3.00
N SER A 20 2.43 10.10 1.72
CA SER A 20 1.78 9.36 0.64
C SER A 20 2.50 8.04 0.36
N LEU A 21 1.73 7.01 0.00
CA LEU A 21 2.24 5.69 -0.37
C LEU A 21 3.29 5.78 -1.50
N ILE A 22 3.05 6.65 -2.50
CA ILE A 22 3.94 6.83 -3.65
C ILE A 22 5.25 7.58 -3.32
N ASP A 23 5.33 8.24 -2.17
CA ASP A 23 6.56 8.88 -1.72
C ASP A 23 7.52 7.86 -1.12
N VAL A 24 6.98 6.79 -0.52
CA VAL A 24 7.75 5.71 0.11
C VAL A 24 8.00 4.53 -0.84
N LEU A 25 7.09 4.29 -1.78
CA LEU A 25 7.15 3.23 -2.79
C LEU A 25 7.00 3.84 -4.20
N PRO A 26 8.06 4.47 -4.74
CA PRO A 26 8.01 5.16 -6.03
C PRO A 26 7.69 4.25 -7.22
N GLU A 27 7.94 2.93 -7.10
CA GLU A 27 7.60 1.93 -8.12
C GLU A 27 6.11 1.94 -8.48
N LEU A 28 5.25 2.29 -7.51
CA LEU A 28 3.80 2.37 -7.72
C LEU A 28 3.38 3.55 -8.60
N LYS A 29 4.20 4.60 -8.76
CA LYS A 29 3.88 5.72 -9.66
C LYS A 29 3.77 5.29 -11.13
N GLY A 30 4.52 4.27 -11.52
CA GLY A 30 4.54 3.73 -12.89
C GLY A 30 3.55 2.58 -13.09
N ASN A 31 3.32 1.78 -12.06
CA ASN A 31 2.63 0.50 -12.17
C ASN A 31 1.23 0.46 -11.52
N GLY A 32 0.90 1.42 -10.64
CA GLY A 32 -0.38 1.51 -9.94
C GLY A 32 -1.36 2.53 -10.53
N HIS A 33 -2.63 2.43 -10.16
CA HIS A 33 -3.68 3.35 -10.55
C HIS A 33 -3.51 4.72 -9.85
N ARG A 34 -3.72 5.81 -10.60
CA ARG A 34 -3.49 7.19 -10.12
C ARG A 34 -4.31 7.57 -8.89
N ASP A 35 -5.48 6.95 -8.71
CA ASP A 35 -6.36 7.19 -7.55
C ASP A 35 -5.74 6.74 -6.21
N TYR A 36 -4.68 5.92 -6.24
CA TYR A 36 -3.93 5.55 -5.04
C TYR A 36 -2.78 6.50 -4.73
N HIS A 37 -2.44 7.45 -5.62
CA HIS A 37 -1.31 8.35 -5.43
C HIS A 37 -1.49 9.33 -4.27
N ALA A 38 -2.74 9.59 -3.87
CA ALA A 38 -3.05 10.44 -2.72
C ALA A 38 -3.35 9.63 -1.44
N ILE A 39 -3.15 8.31 -1.45
CA ILE A 39 -3.36 7.48 -0.28
C ILE A 39 -2.21 7.66 0.70
N THR A 40 -2.56 8.07 1.91
CA THR A 40 -1.62 8.28 3.01
C THR A 40 -1.44 7.03 3.86
N LEU A 41 -0.36 7.00 4.65
CA LEU A 41 -0.13 5.98 5.67
C LEU A 41 -1.34 5.78 6.59
N TRP A 42 -1.98 6.88 7.02
CA TRP A 42 -3.18 6.84 7.84
C TRP A 42 -4.35 6.10 7.17
N ARG A 43 -4.60 6.36 5.89
CA ARG A 43 -5.70 5.73 5.15
C ARG A 43 -5.47 4.23 4.93
N LEU A 44 -4.22 3.80 4.79
CA LEU A 44 -3.88 2.37 4.74
C LEU A 44 -4.14 1.69 6.08
N LEU A 45 -3.63 2.26 7.17
CA LEU A 45 -3.74 1.66 8.51
C LEU A 45 -5.16 1.65 9.07
N THR A 46 -6.02 2.54 8.59
CA THR A 46 -7.44 2.60 8.97
C THR A 46 -8.36 1.88 7.98
N HIS A 47 -7.81 1.13 7.02
CA HIS A 47 -8.56 0.40 5.99
C HIS A 47 -9.48 1.31 5.14
N ARG A 48 -9.07 2.56 4.91
CA ARG A 48 -9.81 3.57 4.13
C ARG A 48 -9.22 3.82 2.74
N ALA A 49 -8.19 3.07 2.34
CA ALA A 49 -7.53 3.22 1.05
C ALA A 49 -8.34 2.72 -0.15
N GLY A 50 -9.40 1.92 0.08
CA GLY A 50 -10.32 1.46 -0.98
C GLY A 50 -9.82 0.29 -1.83
N GLY A 51 -8.60 -0.21 -1.58
CA GLY A 51 -8.02 -1.35 -2.26
C GLY A 51 -8.62 -2.71 -1.87
N GLU A 52 -8.33 -3.72 -2.68
CA GLU A 52 -8.73 -5.09 -2.40
C GLU A 52 -7.98 -5.67 -1.20
N ALA A 53 -8.67 -6.54 -0.46
CA ALA A 53 -8.12 -7.12 0.77
C ALA A 53 -7.08 -8.22 0.49
N ASN A 54 -7.25 -8.93 -0.63
CA ASN A 54 -6.46 -10.10 -0.97
C ASN A 54 -5.96 -9.98 -2.42
N ALA A 55 -4.83 -10.64 -2.70
CA ALA A 55 -4.41 -10.88 -4.08
C ALA A 55 -5.42 -11.79 -4.78
N GLU A 56 -5.69 -11.54 -6.07
CA GLU A 56 -6.56 -12.38 -6.88
C GLU A 56 -6.04 -13.84 -6.95
N ASN A 57 -4.73 -14.01 -7.15
CA ASN A 57 -4.10 -15.33 -7.12
C ASN A 57 -2.74 -15.29 -6.42
N PHE A 58 -2.73 -15.63 -5.13
CA PHE A 58 -1.52 -15.64 -4.31
C PHE A 58 -0.49 -16.70 -4.75
N TRP A 59 -0.93 -17.82 -5.32
CA TRP A 59 -0.08 -18.97 -5.63
C TRP A 59 0.99 -18.65 -6.69
N VAL A 60 0.71 -17.69 -7.58
CA VAL A 60 1.64 -17.25 -8.63
C VAL A 60 2.91 -16.59 -8.06
N TYR A 61 2.87 -16.10 -6.82
CA TYR A 61 3.96 -15.35 -6.22
C TYR A 61 4.84 -16.16 -5.25
N LEU A 62 4.53 -17.44 -5.02
CA LEU A 62 5.16 -18.25 -3.97
C LEU A 62 6.64 -18.55 -4.19
N GLU A 63 7.07 -18.68 -5.46
CA GLU A 63 8.45 -19.00 -5.81
C GLU A 63 9.34 -17.75 -5.87
N MET A 64 8.76 -16.56 -5.68
CA MET A 64 9.50 -15.30 -5.75
C MET A 64 10.22 -15.00 -4.43
N GLU A 65 11.35 -14.29 -4.55
CA GLU A 65 12.00 -13.68 -3.38
C GLU A 65 11.03 -12.73 -2.65
N LEU A 66 11.05 -12.75 -1.32
CA LEU A 66 9.97 -12.20 -0.48
C LEU A 66 9.68 -10.72 -0.75
N LYS A 67 10.71 -9.88 -0.97
CA LYS A 67 10.49 -8.46 -1.27
C LYS A 67 9.83 -8.28 -2.64
N LYS A 68 10.33 -8.98 -3.66
CA LYS A 68 9.74 -8.97 -5.00
C LYS A 68 8.31 -9.49 -5.00
N CYS A 69 8.03 -10.56 -4.27
CA CYS A 69 6.70 -11.13 -4.08
C CYS A 69 5.71 -10.07 -3.55
N ARG A 70 6.08 -9.38 -2.47
CA ARG A 70 5.23 -8.36 -1.83
C ARG A 70 4.98 -7.15 -2.73
N LEU A 71 6.01 -6.70 -3.45
CA LEU A 71 5.86 -5.60 -4.40
C LEU A 71 4.93 -5.99 -5.55
N ALA A 72 5.11 -7.18 -6.13
CA ALA A 72 4.27 -7.67 -7.22
C ALA A 72 2.80 -7.83 -6.82
N ILE A 73 2.53 -8.36 -5.61
CA ILE A 73 1.18 -8.44 -5.06
C ILE A 73 0.57 -7.05 -4.89
N LEU A 74 1.35 -6.09 -4.37
CA LEU A 74 0.89 -4.72 -4.17
C LEU A 74 0.58 -4.04 -5.50
N GLU A 75 1.45 -4.16 -6.49
CA GLU A 75 1.25 -3.62 -7.84
C GLU A 75 -0.01 -4.22 -8.49
N ALA A 76 -0.18 -5.54 -8.42
CA ALA A 76 -1.35 -6.21 -8.97
C ALA A 76 -2.66 -5.71 -8.31
N ASN A 77 -2.68 -5.57 -6.98
CA ASN A 77 -3.87 -5.14 -6.25
C ASN A 77 -4.21 -3.65 -6.44
N LEU A 78 -3.22 -2.83 -6.80
CA LEU A 78 -3.40 -1.38 -6.98
C LEU A 78 -3.51 -0.99 -8.46
N LYS A 79 -3.53 -1.96 -9.39
CA LYS A 79 -3.58 -1.71 -10.83
C LYS A 79 -4.93 -1.16 -11.30
N GLU A 80 -6.02 -1.68 -10.73
CA GLU A 80 -7.38 -1.27 -10.99
C GLU A 80 -7.82 -0.15 -10.03
N PRO A 81 -8.79 0.71 -10.40
CA PRO A 81 -9.27 1.75 -9.52
C PRO A 81 -9.83 1.20 -8.19
N PRO A 82 -9.89 2.02 -7.12
CA PRO A 82 -10.47 1.61 -5.84
C PRO A 82 -11.89 1.08 -5.98
N VAL A 83 -12.09 -0.19 -5.64
CA VAL A 83 -13.40 -0.85 -5.69
C VAL A 83 -14.32 -0.29 -4.61
N ARG A 84 -13.75 0.05 -3.45
CA ARG A 84 -14.49 0.65 -2.33
C ARG A 84 -14.23 2.14 -2.26
N LYS A 85 -15.26 2.88 -1.87
CA LYS A 85 -15.16 4.32 -1.62
C LYS A 85 -14.05 4.59 -0.60
N GLN A 86 -13.07 5.38 -1.00
CA GLN A 86 -12.02 5.84 -0.10
C GLN A 86 -12.63 6.66 1.04
N GLY A 87 -12.20 6.37 2.28
CA GLY A 87 -12.65 7.10 3.46
C GLY A 87 -12.00 8.46 3.57
N LYS A 88 -12.71 9.43 4.17
CA LYS A 88 -12.14 10.72 4.54
C LYS A 88 -11.18 10.55 5.73
#